data_AF-A0A7C2W595-F1
#
_entry.id   AF-A0A7C2W595-F1
#
_cell.length_a   1.000
_cell.length_b   1.000
_cell.length_c   1.000
_cell.angle_alpha   90.00
_cell.angle_beta   90.00
_cell.angle_gamma   90.00
#
_symmetry.space_group_name_H-M   'P 1'
#
loop_
_entity.id
_entity.type
_entity.pdbx_description
1 polymer ?
#
loop_
_entity_poly.entity_id
_entity_poly.type
_entity_poly.pdbx_seq_one_letter_code
_entity_poly.pdbx_strand_id
1 'polypeptide(L)'
;MGGIKGRLALVGLVILLFLLPSVLPRFYTYIIALIFVTALLAMSLNITVGYGGMFQFHHGVFYGVSAYTVALIITKTKLPAW
;
A
#
# COMPACT_ATOMS: atom_id res chain seq x y z
N MET A 1 -37.63 -6.06 -2.75
CA MET A 1 -37.60 -5.11 -1.60
C MET A 1 -36.26 -5.07 -0.82
N GLY A 2 -35.15 -5.65 -1.30
CA GLY A 2 -33.84 -5.60 -0.61
C GLY A 2 -32.92 -4.42 -0.97
N GLY A 3 -33.09 -3.81 -2.16
CA GLY A 3 -32.15 -2.79 -2.65
C GLY A 3 -32.20 -1.44 -1.94
N ILE A 4 -33.39 -0.98 -1.53
CA ILE A 4 -33.56 0.31 -0.84
C ILE A 4 -33.02 0.25 0.59
N LYS A 5 -33.32 -0.83 1.32
CA LYS A 5 -32.81 -1.05 2.68
C LYS A 5 -31.28 -1.12 2.70
N GLY A 6 -30.68 -1.77 1.69
CA GLY A 6 -29.22 -1.82 1.54
C GLY A 6 -28.59 -0.46 1.26
N ARG A 7 -29.20 0.35 0.37
CA ARG A 7 -28.71 1.72 0.11
C ARG A 7 -28.82 2.63 1.33
N LEU A 8 -29.92 2.54 2.09
CA LEU A 8 -30.08 3.29 3.33
C LEU A 8 -29.04 2.89 4.38
N ALA A 9 -28.73 1.59 4.50
CA ALA A 9 -27.67 1.11 5.38
C ALA A 9 -26.28 1.64 4.99
N LEU A 10 -25.96 1.66 3.69
CA LEU A 10 -24.69 2.22 3.19
C LEU A 10 -24.58 3.72 3.48
N VAL A 11 -25.64 4.49 3.22
CA VAL A 11 -25.67 5.92 3.52
C VAL A 11 -25.50 6.16 5.03
N GLY A 12 -26.20 5.39 5.87
CA GLY A 12 -26.04 5.45 7.32
C GLY A 12 -24.61 5.15 7.77
N LEU A 13 -23.96 4.15 7.17
CA LEU A 13 -22.57 3.79 7.45
C LEU A 13 -21.59 4.90 7.07
N VAL A 14 -21.77 5.53 5.91
CA VAL A 14 -20.92 6.64 5.46
C VAL A 14 -21.05 7.85 6.39
N ILE A 15 -22.28 8.20 6.79
CA ILE A 15 -22.54 9.29 7.74
C ILE A 15 -21.88 8.99 9.08
N LEU A 16 -22.00 7.75 9.57
CA LEU A 16 -21.37 7.32 10.82
C LEU A 16 -19.85 7.45 10.75
N LEU A 17 -19.20 6.96 9.69
CA LEU A 17 -17.75 7.08 9.52
C LEU A 17 -17.29 8.55 9.44
N PHE A 18 -18.08 9.41 8.82
CA PHE A 18 -17.75 10.83 8.68
C PHE A 18 -17.82 11.59 10.01
N LEU A 19 -18.77 11.24 10.88
CA LEU A 19 -18.95 11.86 12.19
C LEU A 19 -18.01 11.28 13.27
N LEU A 20 -17.54 10.05 13.06
CA LEU A 20 -16.66 9.30 13.94
C LEU A 20 -15.43 10.10 14.45
N PRO A 21 -14.64 10.80 13.60
CA PRO A 21 -13.47 11.55 14.06
C PRO A 21 -13.80 12.77 14.93
N SER A 22 -15.03 13.29 14.89
CA SER A 22 -15.45 14.44 15.68
C SER A 22 -15.82 14.06 17.12
N VAL A 23 -16.30 12.82 17.32
CA VAL A 23 -16.79 12.33 18.62
C VAL A 23 -15.71 11.58 19.39
N LEU A 24 -14.80 10.88 18.70
CA LEU A 24 -13.80 10.03 19.37
C LEU A 24 -12.55 10.79 19.85
N PRO A 25 -11.94 10.35 20.96
CA PRO A 25 -10.63 10.83 21.39
C PRO A 25 -9.55 10.62 20.32
N ARG A 26 -8.55 11.51 20.30
CA ARG A 26 -7.47 11.52 19.30
C ARG A 26 -6.69 10.21 19.16
N PHE A 27 -6.57 9.46 20.25
CA PHE A 27 -5.93 8.15 20.26
C PHE A 27 -6.68 7.15 19.36
N TYR A 28 -7.99 7.02 19.55
CA TYR A 28 -8.79 6.07 18.79
C TYR A 28 -8.96 6.48 17.33
N THR A 29 -9.06 7.78 17.04
CA THR A 29 -9.12 8.27 15.66
C THR A 29 -7.83 7.93 14.90
N TYR A 30 -6.67 8.05 15.55
CA TYR A 30 -5.40 7.64 14.98
C TYR A 30 -5.32 6.14 14.68
N ILE A 31 -5.74 5.30 15.64
CA ILE A 31 -5.76 3.83 15.45
C ILE A 31 -6.69 3.45 14.28
N ILE A 32 -7.89 4.02 14.21
CA ILE A 32 -8.83 3.75 13.13
C ILE A 32 -8.26 4.20 11.77
N ALA A 33 -7.60 5.36 11.72
CA ALA A 33 -6.92 5.82 10.50
C ALA A 33 -5.82 4.85 10.06
N LEU A 34 -5.00 4.34 10.99
CA LEU A 34 -3.98 3.34 10.69
C LEU A 34 -4.60 2.03 10.15
N ILE A 35 -5.70 1.58 10.73
CA ILE A 35 -6.42 0.39 10.25
C ILE A 35 -6.89 0.61 8.80
N PHE A 36 -7.51 1.76 8.49
CA PHE A 36 -7.97 2.04 7.13
C PHE A 36 -6.83 2.17 6.12
N VAL A 37 -5.74 2.86 6.48
CA VAL A 37 -4.58 3.01 5.61
C VAL A 37 -3.93 1.66 5.32
N THR A 38 -3.75 0.82 6.34
CA THR A 38 -3.15 -0.51 6.15
C THR A 38 -4.08 -1.46 5.40
N ALA A 39 -5.40 -1.39 5.62
CA ALA A 39 -6.39 -2.13 4.84
C ALA A 39 -6.41 -1.69 3.37
N LEU A 40 -6.35 -0.38 3.09
CA LEU A 40 -6.26 0.15 1.72
C LEU A 40 -4.98 -0.31 1.02
N LEU A 41 -3.85 -0.27 1.72
CA LEU A 41 -2.58 -0.79 1.21
C LEU A 41 -2.68 -2.29 0.88
N ALA A 42 -3.22 -3.08 1.80
CA ALA A 42 -3.40 -4.52 1.61
C ALA A 42 -4.35 -4.84 0.44
N MET A 43 -5.46 -4.11 0.30
CA MET A 43 -6.39 -4.26 -0.82
C MET A 43 -5.74 -3.87 -2.15
N SER A 44 -4.99 -2.76 -2.20
CA SER A 44 -4.24 -2.36 -3.39
C SER A 44 -3.28 -3.46 -3.83
N LEU A 45 -2.53 -4.05 -2.89
CA LEU A 45 -1.63 -5.16 -3.16
C LEU A 45 -2.39 -6.42 -3.61
N ASN A 46 -3.53 -6.73 -2.99
CA ASN A 46 -4.35 -7.87 -3.34
C ASN A 46 -4.95 -7.75 -4.76
N ILE A 47 -5.31 -6.55 -5.19
CA ILE A 47 -5.79 -6.30 -6.57
C ILE A 47 -4.66 -6.57 -7.56
N THR A 48 -3.46 -6.02 -7.35
CA THR A 48 -2.35 -6.13 -8.30
C THR A 48 -1.71 -7.52 -8.29
N VAL A 49 -1.37 -8.04 -7.10
CA VAL A 49 -0.63 -9.30 -6.93
C VAL A 49 -1.59 -10.49 -6.83
N GLY A 50 -2.63 -10.38 -6.01
CA GLY A 50 -3.57 -11.47 -5.76
C GLY A 50 -4.43 -11.79 -6.98
N TYR A 51 -5.16 -10.80 -7.49
CA TYR A 51 -6.03 -10.96 -8.65
C TYR A 51 -5.33 -10.72 -9.98
N GLY A 52 -4.45 -9.71 -10.05
CA GLY A 52 -3.74 -9.34 -11.27
C GLY A 52 -2.50 -10.20 -11.57
N GLY A 53 -1.97 -10.94 -10.60
CA GLY A 53 -0.75 -11.73 -10.76
C GLY A 53 0.52 -10.91 -11.05
N MET A 54 0.46 -9.58 -10.93
CA MET A 54 1.54 -8.68 -11.31
C MET A 54 2.47 -8.43 -10.11
N PHE A 55 3.55 -9.20 -10.02
CA PHE A 55 4.60 -8.93 -9.04
C PHE A 55 5.52 -7.81 -9.51
N GLN A 56 5.66 -6.76 -8.70
CA GLN A 56 6.57 -5.65 -8.99
C GLN A 56 8.01 -6.02 -8.60
N PHE A 57 8.78 -6.59 -9.53
CA PHE A 57 10.20 -6.94 -9.33
C PHE A 57 11.17 -5.75 -9.48
N HIS A 58 10.66 -4.53 -9.64
CA HIS A 58 11.46 -3.34 -9.94
C HIS A 58 12.62 -3.14 -8.93
N HIS A 59 12.37 -3.36 -7.63
CA HIS A 59 13.43 -3.28 -6.62
C HIS A 59 14.58 -4.26 -6.89
N GLY A 60 14.27 -5.52 -7.18
CA GLY A 60 15.27 -6.55 -7.46
C GLY A 60 16.09 -6.26 -8.73
N VAL A 61 15.44 -5.70 -9.76
CA VAL A 61 16.12 -5.26 -10.98
C VAL A 61 17.09 -4.11 -10.70
N PHE A 62 16.68 -3.09 -9.94
CA PHE A 62 17.59 -1.98 -9.59
C PHE A 62 18.78 -2.44 -8.74
N TYR A 63 18.57 -3.36 -7.79
CA TYR A 63 19.65 -3.96 -7.01
C TYR A 63 20.60 -4.78 -7.90
N GLY A 64 20.06 -5.61 -8.80
CA GLY A 64 20.86 -6.43 -9.71
C GLY A 64 21.69 -5.59 -10.69
N VAL A 65 21.08 -4.58 -11.30
CA VAL A 65 21.76 -3.69 -12.26
C VAL A 65 22.88 -2.92 -11.58
N SER A 66 22.62 -2.31 -10.42
CA SER A 66 23.66 -1.57 -9.69
C SER A 66 24.82 -2.46 -9.26
N ALA A 67 24.56 -3.65 -8.71
CA ALA A 67 25.60 -4.61 -8.36
C ALA A 67 26.43 -5.05 -9.57
N TYR A 68 25.79 -5.32 -10.71
CA TYR A 68 26.47 -5.70 -11.95
C TYR A 68 27.33 -4.56 -12.51
N THR A 69 26.81 -3.32 -12.50
CA THR A 69 27.56 -2.13 -12.90
C THR A 69 28.80 -1.93 -12.03
N VAL A 70 28.68 -2.05 -10.71
CA VAL A 70 29.83 -1.95 -9.79
C VAL A 70 30.86 -3.05 -10.09
N ALA A 71 30.42 -4.30 -10.29
CA ALA A 71 31.30 -5.41 -10.65
C ALA A 71 32.03 -5.16 -11.98
N LEU A 72 31.35 -4.62 -13.00
CA LEU A 72 31.97 -4.25 -14.27
C LEU A 72 33.02 -3.15 -14.09
N ILE A 73 32.74 -2.11 -13.30
CA ILE A 73 33.69 -1.02 -13.04
C ILE A 73 34.96 -1.58 -12.40
N ILE A 74 34.83 -2.37 -11.33
CA ILE A 74 35.98 -2.95 -10.61
C ILE A 74 36.78 -3.90 -11.51
N THR A 75 36.12 -4.69 -12.36
CA THR A 75 36.80 -5.71 -13.18
C THR A 75 37.37 -5.18 -14.49
N LYS A 76 36.84 -4.07 -15.03
CA LYS A 76 37.21 -3.54 -16.35
C LYS A 76 37.98 -2.23 -16.29
N THR A 77 38.04 -1.56 -15.14
CA THR A 77 38.81 -0.33 -14.95
C THR A 77 39.90 -0.54 -13.91
N LYS A 78 40.84 0.42 -13.84
CA LYS A 78 41.87 0.43 -12.79
C LYS A 78 41.40 1.10 -11.50
N LEU A 79 40.10 1.39 -11.39
CA LEU A 79 39.54 2.05 -10.22
C LEU A 79 39.51 1.07 -9.04
N PRO A 80 39.93 1.50 -7.84
CA PRO A 80 39.86 0.67 -6.65
C PRO A 80 38.40 0.48 -6.21
N ALA A 81 38.16 -0.60 -5.44
CA ALA A 81 36.83 -0.95 -4.92
C ALA A 81 36.44 -0.19 -3.63
N TRP A 82 37.23 0.82 -3.25
CA TRP A 82 37.07 1.62 -2.04
C TRP A 82 36.96 3.10 -2.36
#